data_AF-A0A484KPF8-F1
#
_entry.id   AF-A0A484KPF8-F1
#
_cell.length_a   1.000
_cell.length_b   1.000
_cell.length_c   1.000
_cell.angle_alpha   90.00
_cell.angle_beta   90.00
_cell.angle_gamma   90.00
#
_symmetry.space_group_name_H-M   'P 1'
#
loop_
_entity.id
_entity.type
_entity.pdbx_description
1 polymer ?
#
loop_
_entity_poly.entity_id
_entity_poly.type
_entity_poly.pdbx_seq_one_letter_code
_entity_poly.pdbx_strand_id
1 'polypeptide(L)'
;MPVPYSEAAFASPPASVKWSPAQSSELYRIDGWGAPYLTVNSSGSICVRPHGTDTVSHQEIDLLEVLNKVSDLGLPLPVTVRFPDVLKNRLESLQSAFDAAVHSQGYTSHYQGVYPVKCNQDKFVVDDIVKFGSKFRFGLESGSKPELLLAMTSLCKGSPEAFFICNGYKDEQYISLALVARKLRFNAVIVLEKEEEIDLVIRISRRIFRRRRCSPTAFLRPLIFTAN
;
A
#
# COMPACT_ATOMS: atom_id res chain seq x y z
N MET A 1 1.80 84.03 5.49
CA MET A 1 2.81 83.06 5.04
C MET A 1 2.15 81.68 4.97
N PRO A 2 1.77 81.17 3.78
CA PRO A 2 1.23 79.82 3.67
C PRO A 2 2.36 78.79 3.70
N VAL A 3 2.12 77.68 4.40
CA VAL A 3 3.03 76.54 4.54
C VAL A 3 3.05 75.77 3.20
N PRO A 4 4.21 75.43 2.61
CA PRO A 4 4.22 74.68 1.36
C PRO A 4 3.78 73.24 1.61
N TYR A 5 2.78 72.78 0.84
CA TYR A 5 2.43 71.37 0.74
C TYR A 5 3.61 70.63 0.10
N SER A 6 4.25 69.75 0.88
CA SER A 6 5.17 68.75 0.37
C SER A 6 4.35 67.72 -0.41
N GLU A 7 4.50 67.67 -1.73
CA GLU A 7 4.07 66.52 -2.53
C GLU A 7 4.83 65.29 -2.02
N ALA A 8 4.17 64.47 -1.21
CA ALA A 8 4.67 63.14 -0.90
C ALA A 8 4.68 62.35 -2.22
N ALA A 9 5.88 62.05 -2.71
CA ALA A 9 6.07 61.15 -3.82
C ALA A 9 5.35 59.83 -3.51
N PHE A 10 4.28 59.55 -4.25
CA PHE A 10 3.66 58.23 -4.23
C PHE A 10 4.71 57.24 -4.74
N ALA A 11 5.32 56.50 -3.80
CA ALA A 11 6.15 55.37 -4.15
C ALA A 11 5.34 54.44 -5.05
N SER A 12 5.88 54.15 -6.24
CA SER A 12 5.28 53.16 -7.14
C SER A 12 5.05 51.87 -6.36
N PRO A 13 3.90 51.17 -6.56
CA PRO A 13 3.69 49.89 -5.90
C PRO A 13 4.89 48.98 -6.17
N PRO A 14 5.37 48.20 -5.18
CA PRO A 14 6.49 47.31 -5.40
C PRO A 14 6.19 46.46 -6.62
N ALA A 15 7.15 46.36 -7.53
CA ALA A 15 7.04 45.59 -8.76
C ALA A 15 6.39 44.23 -8.42
N SER A 16 5.29 43.91 -9.09
CA SER A 16 4.56 42.67 -8.83
C SER A 16 5.54 41.50 -8.89
N VAL A 17 5.73 40.83 -7.75
CA VAL A 17 6.57 39.64 -7.68
C VAL A 17 5.97 38.65 -8.68
N LYS A 18 6.68 38.39 -9.79
CA LYS A 18 6.21 37.46 -10.81
C LYS A 18 6.06 36.09 -10.16
N TRP A 19 4.81 35.60 -10.11
CA TRP A 19 4.49 34.30 -9.54
C TRP A 19 5.26 33.18 -10.26
N SER A 20 5.99 32.36 -9.52
CA SER A 20 6.79 31.27 -10.07
C SER A 20 6.27 29.88 -9.65
N PRO A 21 6.58 28.81 -10.40
CA PRO A 21 6.27 27.43 -10.00
C PRO A 21 6.78 27.06 -8.61
N ALA A 22 7.96 27.57 -8.22
CA ALA A 22 8.52 27.35 -6.89
C ALA A 22 7.63 27.94 -5.79
N GLN A 23 7.07 29.14 -6.01
CA GLN A 23 6.12 29.76 -5.07
C GLN A 23 4.81 28.96 -4.97
N SER A 24 4.32 28.40 -6.08
CA SER A 24 3.20 27.45 -6.03
C SER A 24 3.52 26.20 -5.22
N SER A 25 4.70 25.58 -5.44
CA SER A 25 5.14 24.39 -4.71
C SER A 25 5.22 24.67 -3.20
N GLU A 26 5.77 25.83 -2.82
CA GLU A 26 5.89 26.26 -1.44
C GLU A 26 4.52 26.56 -0.81
N LEU A 27 3.66 27.32 -1.49
CA LEU A 27 2.32 27.67 -1.03
C LEU A 27 1.48 26.41 -0.74
N TYR A 28 1.50 25.45 -1.67
CA TYR A 28 0.75 24.19 -1.54
C TYR A 28 1.53 23.08 -0.82
N ARG A 29 2.76 23.38 -0.38
CA ARG A 29 3.66 22.47 0.34
C ARG A 29 3.82 21.11 -0.36
N ILE A 30 3.94 21.11 -1.68
CA ILE A 30 3.98 19.87 -2.49
C ILE A 30 5.11 18.96 -2.02
N ASP A 31 6.28 19.52 -1.73
CA ASP A 31 7.43 18.74 -1.23
C ASP A 31 7.19 18.10 0.15
N GLY A 32 6.26 18.63 0.95
CA GLY A 32 5.99 18.14 2.31
C GLY A 32 5.16 16.85 2.35
N TRP A 33 4.25 16.65 1.40
CA TRP A 33 3.35 15.48 1.36
C TRP A 33 3.51 14.64 0.10
N GLY A 34 3.99 15.25 -0.99
CA GLY A 34 4.12 14.64 -2.30
C GLY A 34 5.45 13.93 -2.51
N ALA A 35 6.52 14.36 -1.85
CA ALA A 35 7.84 13.81 -2.06
C ALA A 35 7.93 12.30 -1.68
N PRO A 36 8.69 11.50 -2.43
CA PRO A 36 9.42 11.83 -3.67
C PRO A 36 8.59 11.68 -4.95
N TYR A 37 7.29 11.40 -4.87
CA TYR A 37 6.47 10.96 -6.00
C TYR A 37 5.72 12.07 -6.73
N LEU A 38 5.44 13.19 -6.07
CA LEU A 38 4.74 14.33 -6.66
C LEU A 38 5.62 15.56 -6.56
N THR A 39 5.72 16.29 -7.67
CA THR A 39 6.55 17.49 -7.81
C THR A 39 5.83 18.51 -8.70
N VAL A 40 6.32 19.75 -8.69
CA VAL A 40 5.95 20.76 -9.69
C VAL A 40 7.11 20.91 -10.67
N ASN A 41 6.85 20.84 -11.97
CA ASN A 41 7.89 21.03 -13.00
C ASN A 41 8.13 22.51 -13.32
N SER A 42 9.06 22.80 -14.23
CA SER A 42 9.41 24.18 -14.61
C SER A 42 8.30 24.92 -15.36
N SER A 43 7.33 24.22 -15.96
CA SER A 43 6.13 24.84 -16.57
C SER A 43 5.02 25.14 -15.56
N GLY A 44 5.18 24.74 -14.29
CA GLY A 44 4.16 24.92 -13.25
C GLY A 44 3.11 23.82 -13.21
N SER A 45 3.29 22.73 -13.95
CA SER A 45 2.41 21.55 -13.90
C SER A 45 2.79 20.64 -12.74
N ILE A 46 1.80 19.95 -12.17
CA ILE A 46 2.04 18.86 -11.22
C ILE A 46 2.40 17.58 -11.98
N CYS A 47 3.47 16.94 -11.53
CA CYS A 47 4.01 15.75 -12.17
C CYS A 47 4.18 14.60 -11.18
N VAL A 48 4.08 13.38 -11.70
CA VAL A 48 4.30 12.12 -10.97
C VAL A 48 5.67 11.55 -11.33
N ARG A 49 6.42 11.15 -10.31
CA ARG A 49 7.69 10.44 -10.41
C ARG A 49 7.49 8.97 -10.04
N PRO A 50 7.23 8.08 -11.03
CA PRO A 50 6.79 6.70 -10.76
C PRO A 50 7.79 5.87 -9.97
N HIS A 51 9.09 6.19 -10.02
CA HIS A 51 10.15 5.48 -9.30
C HIS A 51 10.74 6.31 -8.15
N GLY A 52 10.00 7.29 -7.64
CA GLY A 52 10.47 8.17 -6.56
C GLY A 52 11.74 8.92 -6.95
N THR A 53 12.75 8.92 -6.08
CA THR A 53 14.05 9.58 -6.30
C THR A 53 14.83 9.03 -7.50
N ASP A 54 14.57 7.79 -7.89
CA ASP A 54 15.26 7.12 -9.01
C ASP A 54 14.59 7.42 -10.36
N THR A 55 13.54 8.24 -10.36
CA THR A 55 12.86 8.66 -11.58
C THR A 55 13.77 9.56 -12.40
N VAL A 56 14.11 9.15 -13.62
CA VAL A 56 14.83 10.00 -14.57
C VAL A 56 13.88 10.93 -15.32
N SER A 57 14.37 12.06 -15.82
CA SER A 57 13.52 13.15 -16.33
C SER A 57 12.51 12.75 -17.41
N HIS A 58 12.83 11.76 -18.27
CA HIS A 58 11.92 11.30 -19.33
C HIS A 58 10.84 10.31 -18.85
N GLN A 59 10.90 9.88 -17.59
CA GLN A 59 9.89 9.02 -16.94
C GLN A 59 8.91 9.83 -16.07
N GLU A 60 9.17 11.13 -15.88
CA GLU A 60 8.26 12.02 -15.15
C GLU A 60 6.97 12.21 -15.97
N ILE A 61 5.82 12.10 -15.29
CA ILE A 61 4.50 12.11 -15.93
C ILE A 61 3.78 13.41 -15.57
N ASP A 62 3.56 14.30 -16.53
CA ASP A 62 2.74 15.50 -16.35
C ASP A 62 1.25 15.12 -16.28
N LEU A 63 0.59 15.43 -15.16
CA LEU A 63 -0.83 15.08 -14.97
C LEU A 63 -1.75 15.83 -15.93
N LEU A 64 -1.39 17.04 -16.36
CA LEU A 64 -2.17 17.79 -17.34
C LEU A 64 -2.13 17.09 -18.71
N GLU A 65 -0.97 16.57 -19.11
CA GLU A 65 -0.87 15.75 -20.32
C GLU A 65 -1.69 14.47 -20.24
N VAL A 66 -1.74 13.83 -19.07
CA VAL A 66 -2.60 12.66 -18.84
C VAL A 66 -4.08 13.02 -19.04
N LEU A 67 -4.54 14.14 -18.49
CA LEU A 67 -5.93 14.60 -18.63
C LEU A 67 -6.28 14.96 -20.08
N ASN A 68 -5.35 15.56 -20.82
CA ASN A 68 -5.53 15.83 -22.24
C ASN A 68 -5.69 14.53 -23.03
N LYS A 69 -4.82 13.53 -22.79
CA LYS A 69 -4.94 12.21 -23.41
C LYS A 69 -6.25 11.48 -23.06
N VAL A 70 -6.72 11.59 -21.82
CA VAL A 70 -8.02 11.05 -21.39
C VAL A 70 -9.17 11.68 -22.19
N SER A 71 -9.10 12.99 -22.41
CA SER A 71 -10.09 13.74 -23.21
C SER A 71 -10.04 13.34 -24.69
N ASP A 72 -8.84 13.16 -25.25
CA ASP A 72 -8.64 12.70 -26.63
C ASP A 72 -9.19 11.28 -26.86
N LEU A 73 -9.17 10.44 -25.83
CA LEU A 73 -9.78 9.11 -25.83
C LEU A 73 -11.32 9.14 -25.67
N GLY A 74 -11.93 10.32 -25.51
CA GLY A 74 -13.37 10.49 -25.35
C GLY A 74 -13.90 9.98 -24.00
N LEU A 75 -13.02 9.82 -22.99
CA LEU A 75 -13.42 9.35 -21.68
C LEU A 75 -14.00 10.52 -20.85
N PRO A 76 -15.22 10.38 -20.31
CA PRO A 76 -15.83 11.44 -19.51
C PRO A 76 -15.15 11.55 -18.14
N LEU A 77 -15.00 12.79 -17.65
CA LEU A 77 -14.56 13.08 -16.29
C LEU A 77 -15.73 12.93 -15.29
N PRO A 78 -15.48 12.58 -14.01
CA PRO A 78 -14.17 12.39 -13.37
C PRO A 78 -13.52 11.04 -13.70
N VAL A 79 -12.19 11.02 -13.74
CA VAL A 79 -11.39 9.78 -13.89
C VAL A 79 -10.50 9.55 -12.68
N THR A 80 -10.26 8.28 -12.36
CA THR A 80 -9.26 7.88 -11.36
C THR A 80 -8.03 7.33 -12.07
N VAL A 81 -6.91 8.04 -11.95
CA VAL A 81 -5.62 7.61 -12.49
C VAL A 81 -4.84 6.86 -11.43
N ARG A 82 -4.24 5.72 -11.80
CA ARG A 82 -3.43 4.88 -10.91
C ARG A 82 -2.01 4.80 -11.44
N PHE A 83 -1.05 4.78 -10.52
CA PHE A 83 0.38 4.66 -10.84
C PHE A 83 0.95 3.40 -10.18
N PRO A 84 0.81 2.21 -10.79
CA PRO A 84 1.31 0.95 -10.24
C PRO A 84 2.81 0.98 -9.93
N ASP A 85 3.59 1.74 -10.70
CA ASP A 85 5.04 1.88 -10.47
C ASP A 85 5.36 2.59 -9.15
N VAL A 86 4.54 3.57 -8.73
CA VAL A 86 4.67 4.20 -7.41
C VAL A 86 4.45 3.15 -6.31
N LEU A 87 3.42 2.31 -6.46
CA LEU A 87 3.13 1.24 -5.52
C LEU A 87 4.27 0.23 -5.45
N LYS A 88 4.83 -0.18 -6.60
CA LYS A 88 6.02 -1.03 -6.67
C LYS A 88 7.20 -0.40 -5.93
N ASN A 89 7.52 0.85 -6.22
CA ASN A 89 8.64 1.56 -5.59
C ASN A 89 8.44 1.71 -4.07
N ARG A 90 7.20 1.94 -3.60
CA ARG A 90 6.88 1.95 -2.16
C ARG A 90 7.13 0.61 -1.48
N LEU A 91 6.74 -0.49 -2.11
CA LEU A 91 7.00 -1.84 -1.59
C LEU A 91 8.50 -2.13 -1.51
N GLU A 92 9.25 -1.77 -2.56
CA GLU A 92 10.71 -1.95 -2.61
C GLU A 92 11.42 -1.07 -1.56
N SER A 93 10.98 0.18 -1.40
CA SER A 93 11.51 1.10 -0.39
C SER A 93 11.26 0.61 1.03
N LEU A 94 10.04 0.10 1.31
CA LEU A 94 9.68 -0.47 2.59
C LEU A 94 10.57 -1.69 2.92
N GLN A 95 10.70 -2.62 1.97
CA GLN A 95 11.56 -3.79 2.15
C GLN A 95 13.01 -3.37 2.40
N SER A 96 13.55 -2.47 1.59
CA SER A 96 14.94 -2.01 1.69
C SER A 96 15.23 -1.34 3.04
N ALA A 97 14.29 -0.57 3.58
CA ALA A 97 14.42 0.03 4.90
C ALA A 97 14.52 -1.02 6.01
N PHE A 98 13.69 -2.06 5.96
CA PHE A 98 13.77 -3.16 6.92
C PHE A 98 15.03 -4.00 6.74
N ASP A 99 15.44 -4.30 5.51
CA ASP A 99 16.66 -5.07 5.23
C ASP A 99 17.90 -4.34 5.75
N ALA A 100 17.98 -3.01 5.56
CA ALA A 100 19.04 -2.17 6.11
C ALA A 100 19.07 -2.22 7.65
N ALA A 101 17.90 -2.13 8.30
CA ALA A 101 17.80 -2.23 9.75
C ALA A 101 18.24 -3.61 10.27
N VAL A 102 17.73 -4.69 9.66
CA VAL A 102 18.08 -6.09 9.98
C VAL A 102 19.59 -6.31 9.89
N HIS A 103 20.21 -5.85 8.78
CA HIS A 103 21.65 -5.95 8.59
C HIS A 103 22.43 -5.14 9.64
N SER A 104 22.04 -3.88 9.88
CA SER A 104 22.74 -2.99 10.83
C SER A 104 22.72 -3.49 12.27
N GLN A 105 21.67 -4.25 12.65
CA GLN A 105 21.50 -4.80 13.99
C GLN A 105 21.99 -6.25 14.13
N GLY A 106 22.48 -6.87 13.05
CA GLY A 106 22.88 -8.28 13.06
C GLY A 106 21.72 -9.24 13.37
N TYR A 107 20.48 -8.84 13.06
CA TYR A 107 19.30 -9.67 13.30
C TYR A 107 19.29 -10.86 12.32
N THR A 108 19.05 -12.07 12.82
CA THR A 108 19.25 -13.32 12.05
C THR A 108 18.05 -13.74 11.23
N SER A 109 16.91 -13.06 11.36
CA SER A 109 15.68 -13.35 10.62
C SER A 109 15.36 -12.21 9.67
N HIS A 110 14.32 -12.36 8.86
CA HIS A 110 13.94 -11.40 7.82
C HIS A 110 12.65 -10.66 8.15
N TYR A 111 12.49 -9.49 7.54
CA TYR A 111 11.21 -8.82 7.45
C TYR A 111 10.34 -9.46 6.37
N GLN A 112 9.06 -9.66 6.68
CA GLN A 112 8.05 -10.11 5.72
C GLN A 112 6.77 -9.33 5.95
N GLY A 113 6.51 -8.37 5.05
CA GLY A 113 5.32 -7.51 5.16
C GLY A 113 4.04 -8.21 4.72
N VAL A 114 2.91 -7.70 5.22
CA VAL A 114 1.56 -8.12 4.81
C VAL A 114 0.71 -6.89 4.53
N TYR A 115 -0.08 -6.93 3.46
CA TYR A 115 -0.99 -5.83 3.11
C TYR A 115 -2.39 -6.11 3.63
N PRO A 116 -2.94 -5.24 4.49
CA PRO A 116 -4.32 -5.34 4.94
C PRO A 116 -5.28 -4.98 3.80
N VAL A 117 -6.00 -5.99 3.28
CA VAL A 117 -6.91 -5.83 2.14
C VAL A 117 -8.01 -4.80 2.44
N LYS A 118 -8.38 -4.62 3.71
CA LYS A 118 -9.33 -3.60 4.16
C LYS A 118 -8.99 -2.16 3.77
N CYS A 119 -7.70 -1.86 3.52
CA CYS A 119 -7.27 -0.52 3.14
C CYS A 119 -7.68 -0.14 1.71
N ASN A 120 -7.67 -1.11 0.80
CA ASN A 120 -8.16 -0.95 -0.57
C ASN A 120 -8.42 -2.34 -1.16
N GLN A 121 -9.70 -2.71 -1.29
CA GLN A 121 -10.14 -4.00 -1.79
C GLN A 121 -10.16 -4.09 -3.33
N ASP A 122 -9.74 -3.04 -4.04
CA ASP A 122 -9.70 -3.06 -5.49
C ASP A 122 -8.76 -4.16 -6.00
N LYS A 123 -9.31 -5.05 -6.82
CA LYS A 123 -8.59 -6.23 -7.30
C LYS A 123 -7.28 -5.88 -8.00
N PHE A 124 -7.22 -4.79 -8.76
CA PHE A 124 -6.01 -4.41 -9.48
C PHE A 124 -4.91 -4.00 -8.50
N VAL A 125 -5.25 -3.26 -7.44
CA VAL A 125 -4.30 -2.89 -6.39
C VAL A 125 -3.80 -4.12 -5.65
N VAL A 126 -4.71 -5.02 -5.25
CA VAL A 126 -4.32 -6.25 -4.53
C VAL A 126 -3.46 -7.17 -5.40
N ASP A 127 -3.82 -7.38 -6.67
CA ASP A 127 -3.04 -8.19 -7.61
C ASP A 127 -1.64 -7.56 -7.84
N ASP A 128 -1.54 -6.24 -7.94
CA ASP A 128 -0.26 -5.53 -8.09
C ASP A 128 0.61 -5.65 -6.84
N ILE A 129 0.04 -5.53 -5.64
CA ILE A 129 0.78 -5.75 -4.37
C ILE A 129 1.36 -7.15 -4.33
N VAL A 130 0.55 -8.17 -4.63
CA VAL A 130 0.99 -9.57 -4.63
C VAL A 130 2.07 -9.80 -5.68
N LYS A 131 1.90 -9.24 -6.88
CA LYS A 131 2.86 -9.36 -7.98
C LYS A 131 4.20 -8.71 -7.63
N PHE A 132 4.20 -7.43 -7.24
CA PHE A 132 5.41 -6.67 -6.94
C PHE A 132 6.11 -7.18 -5.67
N GLY A 133 5.33 -7.63 -4.68
CA GLY A 133 5.82 -8.17 -3.42
C GLY A 133 6.29 -9.62 -3.46
N SER A 134 6.10 -10.35 -4.57
CA SER A 134 6.40 -11.78 -4.68
C SER A 134 7.85 -12.11 -4.33
N LYS A 135 8.83 -11.33 -4.82
CA LYS A 135 10.26 -11.50 -4.50
C LYS A 135 10.59 -11.34 -3.01
N PHE A 136 9.72 -10.67 -2.26
CA PHE A 136 9.87 -10.40 -0.83
C PHE A 136 9.00 -11.31 0.05
N ARG A 137 8.30 -12.28 -0.55
CA ARG A 137 7.29 -13.10 0.13
C ARG A 137 6.20 -12.24 0.79
N PHE A 138 5.89 -11.08 0.19
CA PHE A 138 4.93 -10.15 0.74
C PHE A 138 3.53 -10.77 0.73
N GLY A 139 2.86 -10.72 1.88
CA GLY A 139 1.58 -11.38 2.13
C GLY A 139 0.37 -10.47 2.09
N LEU A 140 -0.80 -11.05 2.37
CA LEU A 140 -2.05 -10.33 2.53
C LEU A 140 -2.66 -10.60 3.91
N GLU A 141 -3.38 -9.62 4.45
CA GLU A 141 -4.23 -9.75 5.63
C GLU A 141 -5.70 -9.56 5.23
N SER A 142 -6.57 -10.39 5.81
CA SER A 142 -8.01 -10.34 5.58
C SER A 142 -8.75 -10.25 6.91
N GLY A 143 -9.69 -9.30 7.02
CA GLY A 143 -10.51 -9.07 8.21
C GLY A 143 -11.93 -9.63 8.11
N SER A 144 -12.34 -10.13 6.95
CA SER A 144 -13.71 -10.60 6.68
C SER A 144 -13.75 -11.73 5.65
N LYS A 145 -14.87 -12.49 5.57
CA LYS A 145 -14.99 -13.61 4.62
C LYS A 145 -14.79 -13.19 3.15
N PRO A 146 -15.36 -12.06 2.66
CA PRO A 146 -15.12 -11.61 1.28
C PRO A 146 -13.65 -11.27 1.04
N GLU A 147 -12.99 -10.59 1.97
CA GLU A 147 -11.56 -10.27 1.88
C GLU A 147 -10.70 -11.52 1.88
N LEU A 148 -11.08 -12.55 2.65
CA LEU A 148 -10.38 -13.83 2.69
C LEU A 148 -10.42 -14.50 1.30
N LEU A 149 -11.59 -14.53 0.63
CA LEU A 149 -11.72 -15.06 -0.72
C LEU A 149 -10.93 -14.26 -1.77
N LEU A 150 -10.96 -12.92 -1.68
CA LEU A 150 -10.18 -12.05 -2.56
C LEU A 150 -8.68 -12.29 -2.37
N ALA A 151 -8.22 -12.38 -1.12
CA ALA A 151 -6.83 -12.64 -0.79
C ALA A 151 -6.36 -14.01 -1.29
N MET A 152 -7.16 -15.07 -1.08
CA MET A 152 -6.87 -16.41 -1.61
C MET A 152 -6.71 -16.38 -3.13
N THR A 153 -7.63 -15.72 -3.83
CA THR A 153 -7.62 -15.63 -5.30
C THR A 153 -6.39 -14.90 -5.81
N SER A 154 -5.99 -13.82 -5.13
CA SER A 154 -4.86 -12.99 -5.53
C SER A 154 -3.52 -13.67 -5.22
N LEU A 155 -3.40 -14.29 -4.03
CA LEU A 155 -2.20 -15.02 -3.60
C LEU A 155 -1.86 -16.23 -4.46
N CYS A 156 -2.81 -16.79 -5.24
CA CYS A 156 -2.51 -17.81 -6.25
C CYS A 156 -1.45 -17.36 -7.27
N LYS A 157 -1.29 -16.05 -7.48
CA LYS A 157 -0.29 -15.46 -8.39
C LYS A 157 0.98 -14.97 -7.66
N GLY A 158 1.02 -15.11 -6.34
CA GLY A 158 2.08 -14.60 -5.48
C GLY A 158 3.15 -15.63 -5.14
N SER A 159 3.96 -15.30 -4.13
CA SER A 159 4.92 -16.23 -3.57
C SER A 159 4.20 -17.33 -2.77
N PRO A 160 4.58 -18.61 -2.93
CA PRO A 160 4.06 -19.71 -2.09
C PRO A 160 4.38 -19.55 -0.60
N GLU A 161 5.41 -18.76 -0.27
CA GLU A 161 5.84 -18.48 1.10
C GLU A 161 5.17 -17.24 1.70
N ALA A 162 4.39 -16.51 0.89
CA ALA A 162 3.68 -15.32 1.33
C ALA A 162 2.71 -15.63 2.47
N PHE A 163 2.79 -14.85 3.55
CA PHE A 163 1.85 -15.00 4.65
C PHE A 163 0.43 -14.64 4.20
N PHE A 164 -0.53 -15.40 4.71
CA PHE A 164 -1.93 -15.06 4.60
C PHE A 164 -2.54 -14.92 6.00
N ILE A 165 -2.65 -13.69 6.48
CA ILE A 165 -3.11 -13.42 7.84
C ILE A 165 -4.63 -13.33 7.86
N CYS A 166 -5.26 -14.13 8.70
CA CYS A 166 -6.71 -14.17 8.89
C CYS A 166 -7.04 -13.53 10.24
N ASN A 167 -7.62 -12.33 10.20
CA ASN A 167 -7.91 -11.47 11.33
C ASN A 167 -9.42 -11.09 11.37
N GLY A 168 -9.85 -10.35 12.39
CA GLY A 168 -11.23 -9.84 12.50
C GLY A 168 -12.20 -10.82 13.16
N TYR A 169 -13.50 -10.66 12.91
CA TYR A 169 -14.54 -11.51 13.51
C TYR A 169 -14.61 -12.89 12.85
N LYS A 170 -14.42 -13.96 13.63
CA LYS A 170 -14.25 -15.32 13.13
C LYS A 170 -15.41 -16.22 13.57
N ASP A 171 -16.38 -16.38 12.68
CA ASP A 171 -17.40 -17.41 12.84
C ASP A 171 -16.94 -18.77 12.29
N GLU A 172 -17.78 -19.80 12.45
CA GLU A 172 -17.48 -21.16 11.98
C GLU A 172 -17.15 -21.22 10.48
N GLN A 173 -17.82 -20.39 9.66
CA GLN A 173 -17.62 -20.38 8.22
C GLN A 173 -16.27 -19.74 7.86
N TYR A 174 -15.93 -18.63 8.50
CA TYR A 174 -14.65 -17.95 8.31
C TYR A 174 -13.49 -18.88 8.68
N ILE A 175 -13.55 -19.52 9.85
CA ILE A 175 -12.51 -20.46 10.30
C ILE A 175 -12.42 -21.68 9.37
N SER A 176 -13.57 -22.22 8.94
CA SER A 176 -13.60 -23.33 7.99
C SER A 176 -12.87 -22.96 6.69
N LEU A 177 -13.11 -21.74 6.18
CA LEU A 177 -12.48 -21.26 4.96
C LEU A 177 -10.96 -21.01 5.14
N ALA A 178 -10.54 -20.43 6.26
CA ALA A 178 -9.11 -20.26 6.58
C ALA A 178 -8.37 -21.61 6.68
N LEU A 179 -9.01 -22.63 7.26
CA LEU A 179 -8.47 -23.99 7.32
C LEU A 179 -8.44 -24.68 5.95
N VAL A 180 -9.42 -24.42 5.09
CA VAL A 180 -9.38 -24.84 3.68
C VAL A 180 -8.22 -24.17 2.95
N ALA A 181 -7.95 -22.89 3.18
CA ALA A 181 -6.78 -22.22 2.61
C ALA A 181 -5.46 -22.92 3.02
N ARG A 182 -5.31 -23.33 4.29
CA ARG A 182 -4.16 -24.16 4.72
C ARG A 182 -4.10 -25.50 3.98
N LYS A 183 -5.24 -26.15 3.74
CA LYS A 183 -5.31 -27.40 2.97
C LYS A 183 -4.90 -27.20 1.50
N LEU A 184 -5.17 -26.03 0.95
CA LEU A 184 -4.72 -25.57 -0.37
C LEU A 184 -3.27 -25.05 -0.39
N ARG A 185 -2.51 -25.25 0.70
CA ARG A 185 -1.09 -24.89 0.85
C ARG A 185 -0.78 -23.39 0.95
N PHE A 186 -1.78 -22.54 1.16
CA PHE A 186 -1.49 -21.17 1.59
C PHE A 186 -0.81 -21.18 2.97
N ASN A 187 0.16 -20.30 3.18
CA ASN A 187 0.80 -20.06 4.48
C ASN A 187 -0.12 -19.23 5.39
N ALA A 188 -1.33 -19.75 5.62
CA ALA A 188 -2.41 -19.03 6.29
C ALA A 188 -2.29 -19.10 7.81
N VAL A 189 -2.28 -17.94 8.47
CA VAL A 189 -2.14 -17.78 9.92
C VAL A 189 -3.45 -17.23 10.47
N ILE A 190 -4.11 -17.97 11.36
CA ILE A 190 -5.34 -17.53 12.02
C ILE A 190 -4.94 -16.83 13.31
N VAL A 191 -5.16 -15.52 13.37
CA VAL A 191 -4.94 -14.72 14.59
C VAL A 191 -6.09 -14.99 15.54
N LEU A 192 -5.82 -15.27 16.81
CA LEU A 192 -6.88 -15.47 17.80
C LEU A 192 -7.04 -14.20 18.62
N GLU A 193 -8.24 -13.63 18.61
CA GLU A 193 -8.58 -12.39 19.32
C GLU A 193 -9.34 -12.66 20.62
N LYS A 194 -10.07 -13.78 20.67
CA LYS A 194 -10.84 -14.20 21.85
C LYS A 194 -10.55 -15.65 22.20
N GLU A 195 -10.61 -15.97 23.48
CA GLU A 195 -10.33 -17.33 23.98
C GLU A 195 -11.28 -18.37 23.36
N GLU A 196 -12.55 -18.03 23.15
CA GLU A 196 -13.54 -18.95 22.60
C GLU A 196 -13.26 -19.34 21.15
N GLU A 197 -12.45 -18.55 20.41
CA GLU A 197 -12.02 -18.86 19.05
C GLU A 197 -11.13 -20.12 19.02
N ILE A 198 -10.37 -20.40 20.10
CA ILE A 198 -9.48 -21.58 20.20
C ILE A 198 -10.29 -22.86 20.04
N ASP A 199 -11.36 -23.02 20.83
CA ASP A 199 -12.20 -24.21 20.80
C ASP A 199 -12.89 -24.39 19.46
N LEU A 200 -13.31 -23.28 18.84
CA LEU A 200 -13.94 -23.30 17.52
C LEU A 200 -12.93 -23.78 16.45
N VAL A 201 -11.72 -23.24 16.44
CA VAL A 201 -10.64 -23.65 15.53
C VAL A 201 -10.28 -25.12 15.71
N ILE A 202 -10.10 -25.60 16.95
CA ILE A 202 -9.76 -27.01 17.23
C ILE A 202 -10.87 -27.94 16.71
N ARG A 203 -12.13 -27.62 17.01
CA ARG A 203 -13.29 -28.43 16.61
C ARG A 203 -13.40 -28.54 15.09
N ILE A 204 -13.31 -27.42 14.38
CA ILE A 204 -13.42 -27.37 12.92
C ILE A 204 -12.19 -28.02 12.26
N SER A 205 -10.99 -27.80 12.81
CA SER A 205 -9.77 -28.43 12.33
C SER A 205 -9.87 -29.96 12.38
N ARG A 206 -10.34 -30.53 13.51
CA ARG A 206 -10.60 -31.97 13.62
C ARG A 206 -11.59 -32.45 12.56
N ARG A 207 -12.63 -31.69 12.24
CA ARG A 207 -13.59 -32.02 11.17
C ARG A 207 -12.96 -32.02 9.78
N ILE A 208 -12.20 -30.98 9.43
CA ILE A 208 -11.62 -30.78 8.08
C ILE A 208 -10.44 -31.72 7.80
N PHE A 209 -9.60 -31.99 8.80
CA PHE A 209 -8.37 -32.77 8.65
C PHE A 209 -8.49 -34.25 9.02
N ARG A 210 -9.68 -34.70 9.45
CA ARG A 210 -10.01 -36.08 9.88
C ARG A 210 -9.66 -37.22 8.90
N ARG A 211 -9.32 -36.91 7.64
CA ARG A 211 -9.08 -37.90 6.56
C ARG A 211 -7.60 -38.16 6.19
N ARG A 212 -6.61 -37.61 6.91
CA ARG A 212 -5.21 -38.00 6.71
C ARG A 212 -4.60 -38.53 8.01
N ARG A 213 -3.90 -39.67 7.92
CA ARG A 213 -2.94 -40.17 8.92
C ARG A 213 -1.75 -39.20 9.01
N CYS A 214 -2.00 -37.98 9.49
CA CYS A 214 -0.97 -36.99 9.78
C CYS A 214 -1.27 -36.46 11.18
N SER A 215 -0.26 -36.47 12.04
CA SER A 215 -0.39 -36.01 13.43
C SER A 215 -1.05 -34.62 13.49
N PRO A 216 -2.04 -34.38 14.38
CA PRO A 216 -2.69 -33.08 14.57
C PRO A 216 -1.69 -31.93 14.78
N THR A 217 -0.51 -32.23 15.35
CA THR A 217 0.57 -31.29 15.62
C THR A 217 1.30 -30.78 14.37
N ALA A 218 1.28 -31.51 13.25
CA ALA A 218 1.99 -31.09 12.03
C ALA A 218 1.25 -29.97 11.26
N PHE A 219 -0.06 -29.85 11.43
CA PHE A 219 -0.89 -28.83 10.78
C PHE A 219 -1.15 -27.61 11.65
N LEU A 220 -1.01 -27.75 12.98
CA LEU A 220 -0.97 -26.65 13.94
C LEU A 220 0.48 -26.22 14.18
N ARG A 221 1.26 -25.99 13.10
CA ARG A 221 2.53 -25.25 13.26
C ARG A 221 2.17 -23.94 13.97
N PRO A 222 2.72 -23.69 15.17
CA PRO A 222 2.23 -22.65 16.06
C PRO A 222 2.67 -21.30 15.50
N LEU A 223 1.75 -20.62 14.84
CA LEU A 223 1.76 -19.16 14.76
C LEU A 223 0.36 -18.70 15.21
N ILE A 224 -0.09 -19.23 16.36
CA ILE A 224 -1.17 -18.59 17.10
C ILE A 224 -0.48 -17.41 17.79
N PHE A 225 -0.59 -16.22 17.21
CA PHE A 225 -0.22 -14.99 17.90
C PHE A 225 -1.44 -14.51 18.67
N THR A 226 -1.31 -14.48 19.99
CA THR A 226 -2.19 -13.71 20.87
C THR A 226 -1.84 -12.24 20.69
N ALA A 227 -2.76 -11.44 20.18
CA ALA A 227 -2.62 -9.99 20.27
C ALA A 227 -2.92 -9.61 21.74
N ASN A 228 -1.88 -9.23 22.49
CA ASN A 228 -2.05 -8.55 23.77
C ASN A 228 -2.38 -7.08 23.54
#